data_AF-A0A956H7V3-F1
#
_entry.id   AF-A0A956H7V3-F1
#
_cell.length_a   1.000
_cell.length_b   1.000
_cell.length_c   1.000
_cell.angle_alpha   90.00
_cell.angle_beta   90.00
_cell.angle_gamma   90.00
#
_symmetry.space_group_name_H-M   'P 1'
#
loop_
_entity.id
_entity.type
_entity.pdbx_description
1 polymer ?
#
loop_
_entity_poly.entity_id
_entity_poly.type
_entity_poly.pdbx_seq_one_letter_code
_entity_poly.pdbx_strand_id
1 'polypeptide(L)'
;MAAFLSEHGKQALRGAIEAVEARSCAEVVIAVRDHSGSYLHADLITGGLAAVASVAALLYAPVDFALPWFLIDPLVVGVLVGVLASRLPGLRRLLTPASARAARVQVGAQAAFFARGVRRTRQRVGILVYISL
;
A
#
# COMPACT_ATOMS: atom_id res chain seq x y z
N MET A 1 3.53 -3.21 -11.22
CA MET A 1 4.25 -4.48 -10.95
C MET A 1 4.69 -5.21 -12.21
N ALA A 2 3.79 -5.41 -13.19
CA ALA A 2 4.06 -6.20 -14.40
C ALA A 2 5.31 -5.75 -15.18
N ALA A 3 5.56 -4.44 -15.29
CA ALA A 3 6.74 -3.92 -15.99
C ALA A 3 8.07 -4.34 -15.34
N PHE A 4 8.16 -4.27 -14.00
CA PHE A 4 9.39 -4.62 -13.26
C PHE A 4 9.65 -6.14 -13.19
N LEU A 5 8.58 -6.95 -13.23
CA LEU A 5 8.68 -8.41 -13.18
C LEU A 5 8.80 -9.06 -14.56
N SER A 6 8.60 -8.30 -15.63
CA SER A 6 8.87 -8.77 -16.99
C SER A 6 10.33 -9.12 -17.18
N GLU A 7 10.64 -10.05 -18.08
CA GLU A 7 12.03 -10.45 -18.36
C GLU A 7 12.86 -9.27 -18.86
N HIS A 8 12.29 -8.41 -19.72
CA HIS A 8 12.93 -7.18 -20.15
C HIS A 8 13.21 -6.21 -18.98
N GLY A 9 12.24 -6.06 -18.07
CA GLY A 9 12.41 -5.23 -16.86
C GLY A 9 13.52 -5.74 -15.94
N LYS A 10 13.59 -7.06 -15.72
CA LYS A 10 14.66 -7.69 -14.93
C LYS A 10 16.03 -7.50 -15.58
N GLN A 11 16.13 -7.67 -16.90
CA GLN A 11 17.37 -7.47 -17.65
C GLN A 11 17.84 -6.01 -17.57
N ALA A 12 16.93 -5.04 -17.75
CA ALA A 12 17.25 -3.63 -17.63
C ALA A 12 17.74 -3.27 -16.21
N LEU A 13 17.08 -3.80 -15.18
CA LEU A 13 17.50 -3.59 -13.79
C LEU A 13 18.88 -4.21 -13.50
N ARG A 14 19.16 -5.43 -14.00
CA ARG A 14 20.47 -6.06 -13.86
C ARG A 14 21.57 -5.27 -14.54
N GLY A 15 21.35 -4.84 -15.78
CA GLY A 15 22.32 -4.01 -16.50
C GLY A 15 22.60 -2.68 -15.79
N ALA A 16 21.58 -2.07 -15.17
CA ALA A 16 21.75 -0.86 -14.38
C ALA A 16 22.57 -1.13 -13.09
N ILE A 17 22.33 -2.25 -12.39
CA ILE A 17 23.13 -2.66 -11.24
C ILE A 17 24.59 -2.84 -11.66
N GLU A 18 24.85 -3.66 -12.68
CA GLU A 18 26.20 -3.94 -13.19
C GLU A 18 26.94 -2.67 -13.59
N ALA A 19 26.28 -1.72 -14.25
CA ALA A 19 26.88 -0.45 -14.65
C ALA A 19 27.31 0.43 -13.45
N VAL A 20 26.54 0.41 -12.36
CA VAL A 20 26.86 1.16 -11.14
C VAL A 20 27.97 0.47 -10.36
N GLU A 21 27.89 -0.84 -10.17
CA GLU A 21 28.88 -1.63 -9.42
C GLU A 21 30.22 -1.68 -10.16
N ALA A 22 30.24 -1.67 -11.50
CA ALA A 22 31.48 -1.61 -12.26
C ALA A 22 32.27 -0.31 -12.06
N ARG A 23 31.60 0.78 -11.65
CA ARG A 23 32.19 2.12 -11.47
C ARG A 23 32.28 2.54 -10.01
N SER A 24 31.89 1.68 -9.07
CA SER A 24 31.82 2.02 -7.66
C SER A 24 32.11 0.83 -6.75
N CYS A 25 32.47 1.13 -5.51
CA CYS A 25 32.59 0.15 -4.43
C CYS A 25 31.23 -0.23 -3.83
N ALA A 26 30.13 0.27 -4.41
CA ALA A 26 28.79 0.07 -3.89
C ALA A 26 28.20 -1.25 -4.38
N GLU A 27 27.46 -1.93 -3.51
CA GLU A 27 26.64 -3.09 -3.85
C GLU A 27 25.17 -2.65 -3.87
N VAL A 28 24.48 -2.80 -5.01
CA VAL A 28 23.15 -2.26 -5.24
C VAL A 28 22.10 -3.36 -5.12
N VAL A 29 21.19 -3.20 -4.16
CA VAL A 29 20.06 -4.12 -3.95
C VAL A 29 18.77 -3.41 -4.34
N ILE A 30 17.95 -4.06 -5.16
CA ILE A 30 16.64 -3.53 -5.57
C ILE A 30 15.53 -4.37 -4.93
N ALA A 31 14.66 -3.73 -4.16
CA ALA A 31 13.51 -4.36 -3.53
C ALA A 31 12.22 -3.76 -4.09
N VAL A 32 11.50 -4.54 -4.91
CA VAL A 32 10.18 -4.17 -5.42
C VAL A 32 9.12 -4.81 -4.54
N ARG A 33 8.25 -3.99 -3.94
CA ARG A 33 7.13 -4.43 -3.11
C ARG A 33 5.83 -3.84 -3.63
N ASP A 34 4.79 -4.66 -3.58
CA ASP A 34 3.44 -4.28 -4.03
C ASP A 34 2.77 -3.29 -3.06
N HIS A 35 3.14 -3.35 -1.78
CA HIS A 35 2.65 -2.45 -0.74
C HIS A 35 3.66 -2.39 0.41
N SER A 36 3.86 -1.20 0.94
CA SER A 36 4.82 -0.95 2.04
C SER A 36 4.18 -0.91 3.42
N GLY A 37 2.89 -1.16 3.53
CA GLY A 37 2.17 -1.21 4.79
C GLY A 37 0.69 -1.56 4.61
N SER A 38 0.03 -1.83 5.74
CA SER A 38 -1.42 -2.02 5.77
C SER A 38 -2.13 -0.65 5.70
N TYR A 39 -3.08 -0.55 4.77
CA TYR A 39 -3.97 0.61 4.61
C TYR A 39 -5.33 0.39 5.27
N LEU A 40 -5.43 -0.56 6.20
CA LEU A 40 -6.67 -0.90 6.92
C LEU A 40 -7.36 0.33 7.52
N HIS A 41 -6.60 1.32 7.96
CA HIS A 41 -7.15 2.59 8.48
C HIS A 41 -7.99 3.32 7.42
N ALA A 42 -7.53 3.39 6.17
CA ALA A 42 -8.28 4.01 5.09
C ALA A 42 -9.54 3.19 4.74
N ASP A 43 -9.44 1.87 4.74
CA ASP A 43 -10.58 0.98 4.50
C ASP A 43 -11.64 1.13 5.60
N LEU A 44 -11.22 1.21 6.87
CA LEU A 44 -12.09 1.42 8.03
C LEU A 44 -12.77 2.79 8.02
N ILE A 45 -12.04 3.85 7.65
CA ILE A 45 -12.63 5.20 7.51
C ILE A 45 -13.70 5.18 6.41
N THR A 46 -13.39 4.58 5.26
CA THR A 46 -14.34 4.53 4.13
C THR A 46 -15.58 3.72 4.49
N GLY A 47 -15.40 2.54 5.12
CA GLY A 47 -16.50 1.71 5.60
C GLY A 47 -17.31 2.42 6.69
N GLY A 48 -16.65 3.11 7.63
CA GLY A 48 -17.32 3.89 8.68
C GLY A 48 -18.16 5.03 8.12
N LEU A 49 -17.63 5.79 7.16
CA LEU A 49 -18.39 6.84 6.47
C LEU A 49 -19.60 6.29 5.72
N ALA A 50 -19.45 5.13 5.08
CA ALA A 50 -20.57 4.46 4.41
C ALA A 50 -21.63 3.96 5.38
N ALA A 51 -21.23 3.43 6.54
CA ALA A 51 -22.15 3.04 7.61
C ALA A 51 -22.94 4.25 8.13
N VAL A 52 -22.27 5.37 8.40
CA VAL A 52 -22.93 6.62 8.84
C VAL A 52 -23.91 7.13 7.77
N ALA A 53 -23.51 7.10 6.49
CA ALA A 53 -24.39 7.47 5.39
C ALA A 53 -25.61 6.54 5.27
N SER A 54 -25.44 5.25 5.52
CA SER A 54 -26.54 4.27 5.55
C SER A 54 -27.52 4.55 6.68
N VAL A 55 -27.04 4.86 7.89
CA VAL A 55 -27.93 5.29 9.00
C VAL A 55 -28.69 6.57 8.64
N ALA A 56 -28.00 7.56 8.06
CA ALA A 56 -28.65 8.80 7.63
C ALA A 56 -29.74 8.54 6.57
N ALA A 57 -29.49 7.63 5.62
CA ALA A 57 -30.49 7.23 4.64
C ALA A 57 -31.71 6.58 5.30
N LEU A 58 -31.51 5.66 6.25
CA LEU A 58 -32.61 5.02 6.98
C LEU A 58 -33.42 6.02 7.82
N LEU A 59 -32.78 7.06 8.34
CA LEU A 59 -33.43 8.05 9.20
C LEU A 59 -34.24 9.09 8.42
N TYR A 60 -33.77 9.48 7.23
CA TYR A 60 -34.34 10.60 6.47
C TYR A 60 -35.04 10.18 5.17
N ALA A 61 -34.98 8.91 4.78
CA ALA A 61 -35.74 8.43 3.64
C ALA A 61 -37.25 8.39 3.99
N PRO A 62 -38.14 8.72 3.02
CA PRO A 62 -39.59 8.71 3.21
C PRO A 62 -40.16 7.29 3.16
N VAL A 63 -39.53 6.34 3.85
CA VAL A 63 -39.87 4.91 3.85
C VAL A 63 -39.81 4.41 5.30
N ASP A 64 -40.80 3.62 5.70
CA ASP A 64 -40.81 3.01 7.03
C ASP A 64 -39.87 1.80 7.07
N PHE A 65 -38.89 1.84 7.97
CA PHE A 65 -37.97 0.73 8.22
C PHE A 65 -38.21 0.11 9.59
N ALA A 66 -38.16 -1.22 9.66
CA ALA A 66 -38.18 -1.92 10.92
C ALA A 66 -36.88 -1.66 11.72
N LEU A 67 -36.98 -1.61 13.05
CA LEU A 67 -35.87 -1.31 13.95
C LEU A 67 -34.60 -2.18 13.74
N PRO A 68 -34.69 -3.48 13.40
CA PRO A 68 -33.50 -4.30 13.14
C PRO A 68 -32.63 -3.79 11.98
N TRP A 69 -33.23 -3.12 10.97
CA TRP A 69 -32.49 -2.63 9.80
C TRP A 69 -31.52 -1.50 10.16
N PHE A 70 -31.80 -0.72 11.21
CA PHE A 70 -30.88 0.30 11.72
C PHE A 70 -29.57 -0.27 12.27
N LEU A 71 -29.52 -1.57 12.58
CA LEU A 71 -28.29 -2.25 12.94
C LEU A 71 -27.67 -3.02 11.77
N ILE A 72 -28.50 -3.73 11.00
CA ILE A 72 -28.04 -4.65 9.95
C ILE A 72 -27.48 -3.86 8.76
N ASP A 73 -28.20 -2.88 8.23
CA ASP A 73 -27.82 -2.19 6.99
C ASP A 73 -26.52 -1.40 7.13
N PRO A 74 -26.30 -0.58 8.18
CA PRO A 74 -25.04 0.14 8.32
C PRO A 74 -23.84 -0.78 8.46
N LEU A 75 -24.01 -1.92 9.14
CA LEU A 75 -22.96 -2.92 9.31
C LEU A 75 -22.62 -3.57 7.97
N VAL A 76 -23.63 -4.01 7.23
CA VAL A 76 -23.46 -4.65 5.92
C VAL A 76 -22.85 -3.68 4.92
N VAL A 77 -23.40 -2.46 4.82
CA VAL A 77 -22.90 -1.42 3.90
C VAL A 77 -21.48 -1.01 4.27
N GLY A 78 -21.19 -0.79 5.55
CA GLY A 78 -19.85 -0.43 6.00
C GLY A 78 -18.80 -1.50 5.69
N VAL A 79 -19.12 -2.78 5.94
CA VAL A 79 -18.23 -3.90 5.60
C VAL A 79 -18.05 -4.02 4.09
N LEU A 80 -19.13 -3.97 3.30
CA LEU A 80 -19.06 -4.09 1.85
C LEU A 80 -18.23 -2.96 1.22
N VAL A 81 -18.47 -1.71 1.63
CA VAL A 81 -17.74 -0.55 1.12
C VAL A 81 -16.28 -0.57 1.58
N GLY A 82 -16.01 -0.95 2.83
CA GLY A 82 -14.63 -1.11 3.33
C GLY A 82 -13.86 -2.19 2.56
N VAL A 83 -14.49 -3.34 2.29
CA VAL A 83 -13.90 -4.40 1.46
C VAL A 83 -13.72 -3.94 0.02
N LEU A 84 -14.67 -3.22 -0.56
CA LEU A 84 -14.54 -2.71 -1.93
C LEU A 84 -13.41 -1.68 -2.04
N ALA A 85 -13.30 -0.78 -1.05
CA ALA A 85 -12.20 0.17 -0.95
C ALA A 85 -10.84 -0.53 -0.84
N SER A 86 -10.78 -1.68 -0.15
CA SER A 86 -9.58 -2.47 -0.03
C SER A 86 -9.05 -3.02 -1.38
N ARG A 87 -9.96 -3.23 -2.35
CA ARG A 87 -9.65 -3.75 -3.69
C ARG A 87 -9.29 -2.65 -4.69
N LEU A 88 -9.54 -1.38 -4.35
CA LEU A 88 -9.32 -0.23 -5.24
C LEU A 88 -8.09 0.56 -4.78
N PRO A 89 -6.88 0.26 -5.29
CA PRO A 89 -5.65 0.95 -4.89
C PRO A 89 -5.70 2.46 -5.18
N GLY A 90 -6.45 2.89 -6.20
CA GLY A 90 -6.69 4.30 -6.49
C GLY A 90 -7.43 5.03 -5.36
N LEU A 91 -8.44 4.39 -4.75
CA LEU A 91 -9.21 4.98 -3.66
C LEU A 91 -8.36 5.09 -2.39
N ARG A 92 -7.61 4.04 -2.05
CA ARG A 92 -6.62 4.08 -0.95
C ARG A 92 -5.58 5.16 -1.16
N ARG A 93 -5.12 5.36 -2.40
CA ARG A 93 -4.15 6.41 -2.74
C ARG A 93 -4.76 7.81 -2.65
N LEU A 94 -6.03 7.99 -2.96
CA LEU A 94 -6.69 9.28 -2.78
C LEU A 94 -6.89 9.61 -1.30
N LEU A 95 -7.31 8.63 -0.50
CA LEU A 95 -7.62 8.79 0.92
C LEU A 95 -6.38 8.80 1.84
N THR A 96 -5.24 8.29 1.36
CA THR A 96 -4.00 8.27 2.14
C THR A 96 -3.09 9.43 1.73
N PRO A 97 -2.74 10.36 2.64
CA PRO A 97 -1.86 11.47 2.31
C PRO A 97 -0.47 11.01 1.88
N ALA A 98 0.16 11.79 1.00
CA ALA A 98 1.48 11.46 0.45
C ALA A 98 2.56 11.30 1.52
N SER A 99 2.51 12.10 2.58
CA SER A 99 3.42 12.03 3.73
C SER A 99 3.32 10.70 4.47
N ALA A 100 2.10 10.20 4.73
CA ALA A 100 1.88 8.91 5.36
C ALA A 100 2.40 7.76 4.49
N ARG A 101 2.20 7.83 3.17
CA ARG A 101 2.78 6.83 2.24
C ARG A 101 4.31 6.85 2.29
N ALA A 102 4.92 8.03 2.23
CA ALA A 102 6.38 8.17 2.28
C ALA A 102 6.96 7.61 3.58
N ALA A 103 6.32 7.88 4.72
CA ALA A 103 6.72 7.31 6.01
C ALA A 103 6.65 5.77 6.01
N ARG A 104 5.59 5.18 5.44
CA ARG A 104 5.45 3.71 5.33
C ARG A 104 6.51 3.11 4.40
N VAL A 105 6.79 3.77 3.27
CA VAL A 105 7.87 3.37 2.36
C VAL A 105 9.22 3.41 3.07
N GLN A 106 9.50 4.45 3.85
CA GLN A 106 10.74 4.59 4.60
C GLN A 106 10.90 3.47 5.64
N VAL A 107 9.84 3.15 6.40
CA VAL A 107 9.85 2.03 7.35
C VAL A 107 10.08 0.70 6.63
N GLY A 108 9.39 0.46 5.50
CA GLY A 108 9.56 -0.73 4.68
C GLY A 108 10.97 -0.86 4.10
N ALA A 109 11.54 0.25 3.63
CA ALA A 109 12.90 0.32 3.10
C ALA A 109 13.93 0.04 4.19
N GLN A 110 13.79 0.62 5.39
CA GLN A 110 14.68 0.33 6.52
C GLN A 110 14.60 -1.15 6.92
N ALA A 111 13.39 -1.70 7.07
CA ALA A 111 13.21 -3.10 7.39
C ALA A 111 13.85 -4.01 6.31
N ALA A 112 13.67 -3.70 5.04
CA ALA A 112 14.30 -4.42 3.93
C ALA A 112 15.83 -4.30 3.95
N PHE A 113 16.36 -3.11 4.26
CA PHE A 113 17.80 -2.85 4.35
C PHE A 113 18.46 -3.72 5.43
N PHE A 114 17.84 -3.81 6.61
CA PHE A 114 18.33 -4.65 7.70
C PHE A 114 18.15 -6.14 7.41
N ALA A 115 16.96 -6.56 6.99
CA ALA A 115 16.63 -7.97 6.78
C ALA A 115 17.40 -8.60 5.60
N ARG A 116 17.65 -7.85 4.53
CA ARG A 116 18.44 -8.31 3.37
C ARG A 116 19.95 -8.20 3.60
N GLY A 117 20.38 -7.69 4.75
CA GLY A 117 21.81 -7.62 5.08
C GLY A 117 22.59 -6.66 4.19
N VAL A 118 21.95 -5.63 3.62
CA VAL A 118 22.60 -4.63 2.74
C VAL A 118 23.72 -3.87 3.48
N ARG A 119 23.73 -3.91 4.82
CA ARG A 119 24.82 -3.43 5.68
C ARG A 119 26.07 -4.35 5.74
N ARG A 120 25.96 -5.61 5.29
CA ARG A 120 27.02 -6.64 5.35
C ARG A 120 27.68 -6.87 3.99
N THR A 121 27.48 -5.95 3.05
CA THR A 121 28.11 -5.98 1.73
C THR A 121 29.63 -5.98 1.88
N ARG A 122 30.33 -6.56 0.90
CA ARG A 122 31.76 -6.92 1.02
C ARG A 122 32.65 -5.72 1.38
N GLN A 123 32.29 -4.53 0.92
CA GLN A 123 32.98 -3.26 1.19
C GLN A 123 32.21 -2.32 2.14
N ARG A 124 31.10 -2.79 2.74
CA ARG A 124 30.19 -2.03 3.62
C ARG A 124 29.53 -0.80 3.00
N VAL A 125 29.61 -0.66 1.67
CA VAL A 125 28.88 0.36 0.90
C VAL A 125 27.72 -0.34 0.22
N GLY A 126 26.57 -0.41 0.87
CA GLY A 126 25.36 -1.03 0.33
C GLY A 126 24.30 0.02 0.04
N ILE A 127 23.76 0.02 -1.18
CA ILE A 127 22.69 0.92 -1.61
C ILE A 127 21.42 0.09 -1.82
N LEU A 128 20.33 0.47 -1.15
CA LEU A 128 19.02 -0.14 -1.37
C LEU A 128 18.13 0.81 -2.17
N VAL A 129 17.69 0.36 -3.34
CA VAL A 129 16.61 1.00 -4.10
C VAL A 129 15.30 0.27 -3.77
N TYR A 130 14.47 0.90 -2.94
CA TYR A 130 13.20 0.34 -2.51
C TYR A 130 12.03 0.97 -3.30
N ILE A 131 11.29 0.15 -4.03
CA ILE A 131 10.18 0.57 -4.89
C ILE A 131 8.89 0.02 -4.29
N SER A 132 8.00 0.92 -3.86
CA SER A 132 6.62 0.60 -3.50
C SER A 132 5.69 0.99 -4.63
N LEU A 133 4.86 0.05 -5.05
CA LEU A 133 3.82 0.26 -6.06
C LEU A 133 2.51 0.79 -5.46
#